data_AF-A0A7C0U9K1-F1
#
_entry.id   AF-A0A7C0U9K1-F1
#
_cell.length_a   1.000
_cell.length_b   1.000
_cell.length_c   1.000
_cell.angle_alpha   90.00
_cell.angle_beta   90.00
_cell.angle_gamma   90.00
#
_symmetry.space_group_name_H-M   'P 1'
#
loop_
_entity.id
_entity.type
_entity.pdbx_description
1 polymer ?
#
loop_
_entity_poly.entity_id
_entity_poly.type
_entity_poly.pdbx_seq_one_letter_code
_entity_poly.pdbx_strand_id
1 'polypeptide(L)'
;VKWDKLIYKSDRLEIFYEFAEMLIKKNLAYVCECDAETLRKNRKEGIECEHRKQSIEENLKKWKAMLAGKYKEGEAVLRLKTDMKHPNPAFRDRVLLRIVEREHPRVRKKYRVWPMLEFSWAVDDLMLGITHILRGKDLVMEDMVEEFIWNKLGVKQKPKFIHYGLLSIQEAKLSKTEARKAIEKGEYSGWDDPRTWSLQSLRRRGIQAEAIRKFILNLGLSLSDVTIPAEILYAENRKLIDPLANRYFAVLEPVKISVRNAPEVKEAEAPLHPDFRERGCRKIPVNLGKIWVERDDFEKLKGKEVGLINLFTVKLDKEAEFVSEEIRFEDPKIQWVSEPNVKIKIVMPDGRMEEGIAEPEVKNLKEDDLIQLVRIGFARVDRVKDGIVLYFAHK
;
A
#
# COMPACT_ATOMS: atom_id res chain seq x y z
N VAL A 1 -13.00 -6.84 4.29
CA VAL A 1 -14.12 -6.01 4.80
C VAL A 1 -15.36 -6.41 4.03
N LYS A 2 -16.50 -6.66 4.68
CA LYS A 2 -17.80 -6.85 4.02
C LYS A 2 -18.52 -5.51 3.98
N TRP A 3 -19.29 -5.25 2.93
CA TRP A 3 -20.07 -4.03 2.76
C TRP A 3 -21.49 -4.39 2.33
N ASP A 4 -22.46 -3.53 2.63
CA ASP A 4 -23.87 -3.79 2.35
C ASP A 4 -24.27 -3.46 0.91
N LYS A 5 -23.72 -2.38 0.35
CA LYS A 5 -24.05 -1.89 -1.01
C LYS A 5 -22.80 -1.47 -1.77
N LEU A 6 -22.72 -1.89 -3.04
CA LEU A 6 -21.72 -1.41 -3.99
C LEU A 6 -22.36 -0.36 -4.90
N ILE A 7 -21.86 0.87 -4.83
CA ILE A 7 -22.45 2.01 -5.54
C ILE A 7 -21.35 2.72 -6.32
N TYR A 8 -21.64 3.04 -7.58
CA TYR A 8 -20.75 3.80 -8.43
C TYR A 8 -21.33 5.18 -8.71
N LYS A 9 -20.56 6.24 -8.44
CA LYS A 9 -20.96 7.62 -8.74
C LYS A 9 -21.28 7.83 -10.23
N SER A 10 -20.60 7.10 -11.12
CA SER A 10 -20.85 7.15 -12.57
C SER A 10 -22.27 6.78 -12.96
N ASP A 11 -22.97 6.02 -12.13
CA ASP A 11 -24.31 5.52 -12.41
C ASP A 11 -25.39 6.48 -11.87
N ARG A 12 -24.97 7.59 -11.25
CA ARG A 12 -25.81 8.55 -10.51
C ARG A 12 -25.71 9.99 -11.04
N LEU A 13 -25.11 10.17 -12.22
CA LEU A 13 -24.91 11.50 -12.81
C LEU A 13 -26.20 12.30 -12.99
N GLU A 14 -27.31 11.65 -13.35
CA GLU A 14 -28.61 12.33 -13.49
C GLU A 14 -29.07 12.96 -12.16
N ILE A 15 -28.89 12.26 -11.04
CA ILE A 15 -29.21 12.79 -9.71
C ILE A 15 -28.35 14.03 -9.41
N PHE A 16 -27.06 13.99 -9.76
CA PHE A 16 -26.19 15.16 -9.59
C PHE A 16 -26.64 16.35 -10.48
N TYR A 17 -27.13 16.09 -11.70
CA TYR A 17 -27.66 17.13 -12.58
C TYR A 17 -28.98 17.71 -12.05
N GLU A 18 -29.88 16.90 -11.50
CA GLU A 18 -31.10 17.38 -10.85
C GLU A 18 -30.79 18.33 -9.68
N PHE A 19 -29.83 17.96 -8.84
CA PHE A 19 -29.36 18.82 -7.75
C PHE A 19 -28.70 20.11 -8.27
N ALA A 20 -27.92 20.01 -9.35
CA ALA A 20 -27.32 21.18 -9.99
C ALA A 20 -28.39 22.16 -10.49
N GLU A 21 -29.43 21.65 -11.18
CA GLU A 21 -30.56 22.47 -11.61
C GLU A 21 -31.33 23.08 -10.45
N MET A 22 -31.54 22.32 -9.36
CA MET A 22 -32.19 22.83 -8.16
C MET A 22 -31.40 23.99 -7.54
N LEU A 23 -30.07 23.88 -7.47
CA LEU A 23 -29.22 24.97 -6.97
C LEU A 23 -29.30 26.21 -7.87
N ILE A 24 -29.31 26.04 -9.20
CA ILE A 24 -29.49 27.15 -10.14
C ILE A 24 -30.86 27.82 -9.93
N LYS A 25 -31.94 27.04 -9.83
CA LYS A 25 -33.32 27.53 -9.61
C LYS A 25 -33.47 28.29 -8.29
N LYS A 26 -32.69 27.94 -7.27
CA LYS A 26 -32.62 28.66 -5.98
C LYS A 26 -31.66 29.86 -6.00
N ASN A 27 -31.10 30.20 -7.17
CA ASN A 27 -30.07 31.24 -7.32
C ASN A 27 -28.82 31.00 -6.46
N LEU A 28 -28.48 29.72 -6.20
CA LEU A 28 -27.34 29.29 -5.41
C LEU A 28 -26.17 28.82 -6.27
N ALA A 29 -26.37 28.68 -7.58
CA ALA A 29 -25.31 28.30 -8.52
C ALA A 29 -25.46 29.08 -9.83
N TYR A 30 -24.37 29.20 -10.58
CA TYR A 30 -24.33 29.88 -11.87
C TYR A 30 -23.28 29.25 -12.79
N VAL A 31 -23.50 29.35 -14.09
CA VAL A 31 -22.52 28.93 -15.10
C VAL A 31 -21.55 30.08 -15.34
N CYS A 32 -20.26 29.77 -15.29
CA CYS A 32 -19.19 30.71 -15.49
C CYS A 32 -18.32 30.29 -16.67
N GLU A 33 -18.09 31.23 -17.58
CA GLU A 33 -17.27 31.04 -18.80
C GLU A 33 -15.89 31.72 -18.67
N CYS A 34 -15.54 32.22 -17.47
CA CYS A 34 -14.20 32.73 -17.21
C CYS A 34 -13.17 31.60 -17.29
N ASP A 35 -12.01 31.90 -17.85
CA ASP A 35 -10.87 30.99 -17.86
C ASP A 35 -10.35 30.70 -16.43
N ALA A 36 -9.56 29.63 -16.30
CA ALA A 36 -9.07 29.18 -15.00
C ALA A 36 -8.16 30.18 -14.26
N GLU A 37 -7.40 30.99 -15.00
CA GLU A 37 -6.50 32.00 -14.43
C GLU A 37 -7.31 33.17 -13.85
N THR A 38 -8.28 33.67 -14.61
CA THR A 38 -9.23 34.69 -14.17
C THR A 38 -10.01 34.22 -12.94
N LEU A 39 -10.51 32.98 -12.94
CA LEU A 39 -11.19 32.40 -11.77
C LEU A 39 -10.29 32.35 -10.53
N ARG A 40 -9.02 31.97 -10.69
CA ARG A 40 -8.05 31.91 -9.59
C ARG A 40 -7.77 33.30 -9.03
N LYS A 41 -7.56 34.30 -9.91
CA LYS A 41 -7.34 35.70 -9.52
C LYS A 41 -8.55 36.26 -8.77
N ASN A 42 -9.75 36.12 -9.35
CA ASN A 42 -10.99 36.58 -8.75
C ASN A 42 -11.23 35.97 -7.36
N ARG A 43 -10.97 34.67 -7.19
CA ARG A 43 -11.04 34.04 -5.86
C ARG A 43 -10.02 34.60 -4.89
N LYS A 44 -8.76 34.83 -5.31
CA LYS A 44 -7.71 35.40 -4.45
C LYS A 44 -8.08 36.81 -3.97
N GLU A 45 -8.57 37.65 -4.87
CA GLU A 45 -8.90 39.06 -4.61
C GLU A 45 -10.33 39.26 -4.05
N GLY A 46 -11.16 38.20 -4.06
CA GLY A 46 -12.54 38.26 -3.61
C GLY A 46 -13.42 39.13 -4.51
N ILE A 47 -13.21 39.03 -5.83
CA ILE A 47 -13.93 39.76 -6.88
C ILE A 47 -14.97 38.83 -7.51
N GLU A 48 -16.22 39.30 -7.57
CA GLU A 48 -17.28 38.59 -8.28
C GLU A 48 -17.06 38.69 -9.80
N CYS A 49 -17.09 37.56 -10.51
CA CYS A 49 -17.11 37.63 -11.98
C CYS A 49 -18.48 38.10 -12.48
N GLU A 50 -18.52 38.69 -13.68
CA GLU A 50 -19.76 39.19 -14.29
C GLU A 50 -20.87 38.13 -14.40
N HIS A 51 -20.49 36.89 -14.70
CA HIS A 51 -21.40 35.74 -14.81
C HIS A 51 -22.19 35.44 -13.52
N ARG A 52 -21.71 35.90 -12.35
CA ARG A 52 -22.38 35.66 -11.06
C ARG A 52 -23.73 36.40 -10.97
N LYS A 53 -23.89 37.49 -11.72
CA LYS A 53 -25.08 38.33 -11.79
C LYS A 53 -26.13 37.88 -12.82
N GLN A 54 -25.83 36.84 -13.60
CA GLN A 54 -26.75 36.25 -14.60
C GLN A 54 -28.09 35.85 -13.95
N SER A 55 -29.17 35.97 -14.72
CA SER A 55 -30.50 35.53 -14.28
C SER A 55 -30.57 34.01 -14.11
N ILE A 56 -31.60 33.52 -13.42
CA ILE A 56 -31.84 32.08 -13.29
C ILE A 56 -32.08 31.45 -14.67
N GLU A 57 -32.85 32.10 -15.56
CA GLU A 57 -33.12 31.53 -16.89
C GLU A 57 -31.85 31.45 -17.75
N GLU A 58 -31.00 32.48 -17.69
CA GLU A 58 -29.74 32.48 -18.42
C GLU A 58 -28.82 31.35 -17.95
N ASN A 59 -28.69 31.17 -16.63
CA ASN A 59 -27.91 30.07 -16.06
C ASN A 59 -28.45 28.70 -16.46
N LEU A 60 -29.78 28.51 -16.46
CA LEU A 60 -30.39 27.25 -16.92
C LEU A 60 -30.14 27.00 -18.42
N LYS A 61 -30.17 28.05 -19.24
CA LYS A 61 -29.85 27.95 -20.67
C LYS A 61 -28.39 27.53 -20.88
N LYS A 62 -27.44 28.20 -20.21
CA LYS A 62 -26.00 27.85 -20.29
C LYS A 62 -25.73 26.45 -19.74
N TRP A 63 -26.39 26.06 -18.66
CA TRP A 63 -26.28 24.71 -18.08
C TRP A 63 -26.71 23.63 -19.08
N LYS A 64 -27.87 23.79 -19.72
CA LYS A 64 -28.32 22.88 -20.78
C LYS A 64 -27.35 22.84 -21.96
N ALA A 65 -26.73 23.96 -22.32
CA ALA A 65 -25.71 24.02 -23.37
C ALA A 65 -24.41 23.26 -22.98
N MET A 66 -24.00 23.27 -21.71
CA MET A 66 -22.88 22.44 -21.20
C MET A 66 -23.15 20.95 -21.40
N LEU A 67 -24.34 20.50 -21.00
CA LEU A 67 -24.79 19.11 -21.17
C LEU A 67 -24.88 18.73 -22.65
N ALA A 68 -25.41 19.63 -23.49
CA ALA A 68 -25.69 19.39 -24.91
C ALA A 68 -24.47 19.48 -25.85
N GLY A 69 -23.25 19.59 -25.34
CA GLY A 69 -22.08 19.57 -26.22
C GLY A 69 -21.57 20.93 -26.71
N LYS A 70 -22.16 22.06 -26.29
CA LYS A 70 -21.89 23.37 -26.91
C LYS A 70 -20.60 24.05 -26.45
N TYR A 71 -20.07 23.62 -25.31
CA TYR A 71 -18.81 24.09 -24.74
C TYR A 71 -17.76 22.98 -24.78
N LYS A 72 -16.50 23.32 -24.97
CA LYS A 72 -15.34 22.42 -24.85
C LYS A 72 -14.85 22.34 -23.40
N GLU A 73 -13.92 21.41 -23.16
CA GLU A 73 -13.23 21.30 -21.88
C GLU A 73 -12.55 22.63 -21.49
N GLY A 74 -12.84 23.12 -20.29
CA GLY A 74 -12.31 24.38 -19.77
C GLY A 74 -13.09 25.65 -20.14
N GLU A 75 -14.03 25.60 -21.09
CA GLU A 75 -14.77 26.79 -21.55
C GLU A 75 -15.92 27.19 -20.62
N ALA A 76 -16.48 26.25 -19.87
CA ALA A 76 -17.56 26.53 -18.92
C ALA A 76 -17.54 25.60 -17.71
N VAL A 77 -17.91 26.15 -16.55
CA VAL A 77 -18.05 25.43 -15.28
C VAL A 77 -19.31 25.88 -14.54
N LEU A 78 -19.93 24.98 -13.79
CA LEU A 78 -20.97 25.36 -12.83
C LEU A 78 -20.31 25.69 -11.49
N ARG A 79 -20.61 26.86 -10.93
CA ARG A 79 -20.05 27.34 -9.66
C ARG A 79 -21.14 27.52 -8.62
N LEU A 80 -20.81 27.22 -7.36
CA LEU A 80 -21.62 27.54 -6.20
C LEU A 80 -21.51 29.04 -5.92
N LYS A 81 -22.60 29.69 -5.51
CA LYS A 81 -22.58 31.06 -4.97
C LYS A 81 -22.35 30.99 -3.46
N THR A 82 -21.11 31.19 -3.05
CA THR A 82 -20.75 31.39 -1.65
C THR A 82 -20.47 32.88 -1.41
N ASP A 83 -19.92 33.20 -0.24
CA ASP A 83 -19.38 34.52 0.03
C ASP A 83 -17.99 34.68 -0.63
N MET A 84 -17.86 35.65 -1.53
CA MET A 84 -16.59 36.00 -2.18
C MET A 84 -15.63 36.75 -1.26
N LYS A 85 -16.10 37.24 -0.11
CA LYS A 85 -15.27 37.83 0.95
C LYS A 85 -14.91 36.83 2.06
N HIS A 86 -15.31 35.57 1.94
CA HIS A 86 -14.98 34.53 2.92
C HIS A 86 -13.46 34.48 3.19
N PRO A 87 -12.99 34.38 4.44
CA PRO A 87 -11.56 34.47 4.77
C PRO A 87 -10.72 33.39 4.06
N ASN A 88 -11.27 32.18 3.88
CA ASN A 88 -10.63 31.12 3.11
C ASN A 88 -10.93 31.27 1.60
N PRO A 89 -9.93 31.54 0.73
CA PRO A 89 -10.14 31.69 -0.71
C PRO A 89 -10.58 30.41 -1.42
N ALA A 90 -10.28 29.23 -0.86
CA ALA A 90 -10.67 27.95 -1.45
C ALA A 90 -12.18 27.69 -1.36
N PHE A 91 -12.87 28.33 -0.41
CA PHE A 91 -14.32 28.25 -0.26
C PHE A 91 -15.09 29.12 -1.27
N ARG A 92 -14.45 30.21 -1.74
CA ARG A 92 -15.08 31.26 -2.55
C ARG A 92 -15.51 30.71 -3.91
N ASP A 93 -16.82 30.71 -4.15
CA ASP A 93 -17.51 30.29 -5.36
C ASP A 93 -16.85 29.06 -6.03
N ARG A 94 -16.81 27.96 -5.29
CA ARG A 94 -16.16 26.71 -5.70
C ARG A 94 -16.85 26.12 -6.94
N VAL A 95 -16.07 25.44 -7.78
CA VAL A 95 -16.62 24.72 -8.95
C VAL A 95 -17.37 23.50 -8.46
N LEU A 96 -18.61 23.33 -8.89
CA LEU A 96 -19.44 22.16 -8.59
C LEU A 96 -19.36 21.11 -9.69
N LEU A 97 -19.38 21.53 -10.96
CA LEU A 97 -19.22 20.64 -12.11
C LEU A 97 -18.38 21.27 -13.21
N ARG A 98 -17.67 20.43 -13.95
CA ARG A 98 -16.81 20.84 -15.08
C ARG A 98 -17.00 19.93 -16.28
N ILE A 99 -16.65 20.44 -17.46
CA ILE A 99 -16.61 19.64 -18.68
C ILE A 99 -15.32 18.82 -18.71
N VAL A 100 -15.41 17.55 -19.07
CA VAL A 100 -14.29 16.65 -19.32
C VAL A 100 -14.61 15.81 -20.56
N GLU A 101 -13.74 15.84 -21.56
CA GLU A 101 -13.98 15.15 -22.84
C GLU A 101 -13.35 13.76 -22.92
N ARG A 102 -12.50 13.42 -21.94
CA ARG A 102 -11.92 12.07 -21.81
C ARG A 102 -13.01 11.02 -21.60
N GLU A 103 -12.78 9.84 -22.18
CA GLU A 103 -13.69 8.71 -22.02
C GLU A 103 -13.65 8.15 -20.59
N HIS A 104 -14.83 7.91 -19.99
CA HIS A 104 -14.91 7.27 -18.68
C HIS A 104 -14.86 5.73 -18.81
N PRO A 105 -14.08 5.00 -17.99
CA PRO A 105 -13.92 3.55 -18.15
C PRO A 105 -15.21 2.72 -18.11
N ARG A 106 -16.20 3.13 -17.29
CA ARG A 106 -17.51 2.45 -17.16
C ARG A 106 -18.57 2.93 -18.15
N VAL A 107 -18.90 4.22 -18.09
CA VAL A 107 -20.00 4.85 -18.86
C VAL A 107 -19.56 5.46 -20.19
N ARG A 108 -18.30 5.23 -20.60
CA ARG A 108 -17.75 5.64 -21.90
C ARG A 108 -17.94 7.14 -22.13
N LYS A 109 -18.54 7.53 -23.26
CA LYS A 109 -18.81 8.92 -23.64
C LYS A 109 -20.25 9.37 -23.30
N LYS A 110 -20.99 8.62 -22.47
CA LYS A 110 -22.37 8.97 -22.09
C LYS A 110 -22.49 10.35 -21.43
N TYR A 111 -21.48 10.71 -20.63
CA TYR A 111 -21.45 11.95 -19.87
C TYR A 111 -20.18 12.74 -20.16
N ARG A 112 -20.34 14.07 -20.22
CA ARG A 112 -19.24 15.03 -20.42
C ARG A 112 -19.13 16.06 -19.32
N VAL A 113 -20.17 16.26 -18.51
CA VAL A 113 -20.16 17.19 -17.38
C VAL A 113 -20.02 16.38 -16.10
N TRP A 114 -18.94 16.58 -15.36
CA TRP A 114 -18.58 15.76 -14.23
C TRP A 114 -18.57 16.58 -12.94
N PRO A 115 -19.15 16.06 -11.84
CA PRO A 115 -19.15 16.75 -10.57
C PRO A 115 -17.76 16.75 -9.95
N MET A 116 -17.48 17.83 -9.23
CA MET A 116 -16.37 17.88 -8.28
C MET A 116 -16.70 17.04 -7.05
N LEU A 117 -15.65 16.66 -6.35
CA LEU A 117 -15.67 15.72 -5.24
C LEU A 117 -16.70 16.13 -4.18
N GLU A 118 -16.55 17.34 -3.65
CA GLU A 118 -17.41 17.94 -2.63
C GLU A 118 -18.88 18.04 -3.03
N PHE A 119 -19.18 18.38 -4.30
CA PHE A 119 -20.58 18.43 -4.75
C PHE A 119 -21.19 17.03 -4.80
N SER A 120 -20.47 16.07 -5.36
CA SER A 120 -20.95 14.69 -5.43
C SER A 120 -21.12 14.05 -4.05
N TRP A 121 -20.27 14.37 -3.08
CA TRP A 121 -20.43 13.94 -1.69
C TRP A 121 -21.64 14.58 -1.01
N ALA A 122 -21.82 15.89 -1.16
CA ALA A 122 -22.98 16.60 -0.61
C ALA A 122 -24.31 15.97 -1.07
N VAL A 123 -24.39 15.51 -2.32
CA VAL A 123 -25.60 14.84 -2.84
C VAL A 123 -25.68 13.39 -2.37
N ASP A 124 -24.61 12.61 -2.54
CA ASP A 124 -24.63 11.18 -2.22
C ASP A 124 -24.84 10.92 -0.73
N ASP A 125 -24.20 11.67 0.16
CA ASP A 125 -24.29 11.40 1.59
C ASP A 125 -25.72 11.62 2.12
N LEU A 126 -26.46 12.57 1.54
CA LEU A 126 -27.89 12.73 1.81
C LEU A 126 -28.72 11.60 1.19
N MET A 127 -28.54 11.35 -0.11
CA MET A 127 -29.38 10.43 -0.87
C MET A 127 -29.17 8.96 -0.48
N LEU A 128 -28.00 8.64 0.07
CA LEU A 128 -27.66 7.30 0.57
C LEU A 128 -27.93 7.15 2.07
N GLY A 129 -28.37 8.21 2.75
CA GLY A 129 -28.70 8.17 4.18
C GLY A 129 -27.47 7.96 5.08
N ILE A 130 -26.34 8.56 4.71
CA ILE A 130 -25.12 8.49 5.50
C ILE A 130 -25.34 9.24 6.81
N THR A 131 -24.97 8.62 7.93
CA THR A 131 -25.15 9.22 9.27
C THR A 131 -23.85 9.78 9.83
N HIS A 132 -22.72 9.14 9.52
CA HIS A 132 -21.39 9.52 9.97
C HIS A 132 -20.41 9.40 8.80
N ILE A 133 -19.65 10.45 8.57
CA ILE A 133 -18.64 10.55 7.51
C ILE A 133 -17.28 10.55 8.18
N LEU A 134 -16.52 9.46 8.00
CA LEU A 134 -15.18 9.30 8.55
C LEU A 134 -14.15 9.55 7.45
N ARG A 135 -13.30 10.57 7.62
CA ARG A 135 -12.25 10.90 6.63
C ARG A 135 -11.06 11.66 7.23
N GLY A 136 -10.00 11.79 6.43
CA GLY A 136 -8.82 12.55 6.82
C GLY A 136 -9.12 14.03 7.04
N LYS A 137 -8.40 14.66 7.97
CA LYS A 137 -8.53 16.09 8.29
C LYS A 137 -8.12 17.02 7.15
N ASP A 138 -7.43 16.49 6.13
CA ASP A 138 -7.09 17.19 4.91
C ASP A 138 -8.32 17.55 4.06
N LEU A 139 -9.48 16.93 4.33
CA LEU A 139 -10.73 17.12 3.61
C LEU A 139 -11.73 18.07 4.30
N VAL A 140 -11.31 18.78 5.35
CA VAL A 140 -12.17 19.72 6.09
C VAL A 140 -12.74 20.81 5.17
N MET A 141 -12.00 21.21 4.12
CA MET A 141 -12.51 22.22 3.20
C MET A 141 -13.70 21.71 2.36
N GLU A 142 -13.64 20.45 1.93
CA GLU A 142 -14.73 19.78 1.24
C GLU A 142 -15.96 19.70 2.16
N ASP A 143 -15.78 19.44 3.46
CA ASP A 143 -16.86 19.32 4.45
C ASP A 143 -17.63 20.62 4.57
N MET A 144 -16.92 21.75 4.63
CA MET A 144 -17.55 23.07 4.70
C MET A 144 -18.43 23.35 3.47
N VAL A 145 -18.03 22.87 2.29
CA VAL A 145 -18.80 23.06 1.05
C VAL A 145 -20.04 22.17 1.04
N GLU A 146 -19.89 20.92 1.46
CA GLU A 146 -21.00 19.99 1.64
C GLU A 146 -22.04 20.55 2.62
N GLU A 147 -21.58 20.98 3.80
CA GLU A 147 -22.44 21.56 4.81
C GLU A 147 -23.11 22.86 4.35
N PHE A 148 -22.39 23.70 3.59
CA PHE A 148 -22.98 24.90 3.01
C PHE A 148 -24.13 24.55 2.06
N ILE A 149 -23.95 23.55 1.19
CA ILE A 149 -25.00 23.08 0.28
C ILE A 149 -26.20 22.58 1.10
N TRP A 150 -25.97 21.74 2.12
CA TRP A 150 -27.04 21.21 2.99
C TRP A 150 -27.82 22.32 3.70
N ASN A 151 -27.12 23.32 4.24
CA ASN A 151 -27.71 24.49 4.87
C ASN A 151 -28.62 25.25 3.91
N LYS A 152 -28.14 25.52 2.69
CA LYS A 152 -28.91 26.25 1.68
C LYS A 152 -30.10 25.45 1.14
N LEU A 153 -30.02 24.13 1.17
CA LEU A 153 -31.13 23.24 0.83
C LEU A 153 -32.10 23.00 2.00
N GLY A 154 -31.81 23.50 3.20
CA GLY A 154 -32.68 23.35 4.37
C GLY A 154 -32.71 21.93 4.94
N VAL A 155 -31.64 21.16 4.77
CA VAL A 155 -31.52 19.80 5.29
C VAL A 155 -31.46 19.84 6.81
N LYS A 156 -32.46 19.23 7.47
CA LYS A 156 -32.59 19.25 8.93
C LYS A 156 -31.66 18.26 9.63
N GLN A 157 -31.54 17.05 9.10
CA GLN A 157 -30.71 15.99 9.65
C GLN A 157 -29.51 15.77 8.73
N LYS A 158 -28.36 16.30 9.14
CA LYS A 158 -27.11 16.18 8.39
C LYS A 158 -26.28 15.02 8.93
N PRO A 159 -25.48 14.36 8.07
CA PRO A 159 -24.43 13.47 8.52
C PRO A 159 -23.45 14.20 9.46
N LYS A 160 -22.87 13.47 10.41
CA LYS A 160 -21.82 13.99 11.29
C LYS A 160 -20.44 13.71 10.70
N PHE A 161 -19.61 14.75 10.62
CA PHE A 161 -18.21 14.59 10.21
C PHE A 161 -17.36 14.14 11.39
N ILE A 162 -16.50 13.14 11.16
CA ILE A 162 -15.50 12.65 12.10
C ILE A 162 -14.16 12.62 11.35
N HIS A 163 -13.26 13.50 11.77
CA HIS A 163 -11.94 13.60 11.16
C HIS A 163 -10.89 12.79 11.89
N TYR A 164 -9.89 12.34 11.15
CA TYR A 164 -8.67 11.75 11.70
C TYR A 164 -7.43 12.33 11.01
N GLY A 165 -6.32 12.36 11.73
CA GLY A 165 -5.02 12.77 11.21
C GLY A 165 -4.48 11.79 10.18
N LEU A 166 -3.55 12.26 9.37
CA LEU A 166 -2.92 11.46 8.34
C LEU A 166 -1.94 10.47 8.95
N LEU A 167 -1.95 9.25 8.40
CA LEU A 167 -0.98 8.21 8.73
C LEU A 167 0.10 8.16 7.65
N SER A 168 1.36 8.26 8.08
CA SER A 168 2.54 7.99 7.27
C SER A 168 3.35 6.84 7.88
N ILE A 169 4.03 6.08 7.03
CA ILE A 169 4.98 5.04 7.47
C ILE A 169 6.38 5.53 7.08
N GLN A 170 7.34 5.51 8.01
CA GLN A 170 8.65 6.13 7.83
C GLN A 170 9.39 5.61 6.58
N GLU A 171 9.30 4.31 6.33
CA GLU A 171 9.97 3.59 5.25
C GLU A 171 9.13 3.52 3.97
N ALA A 172 7.94 4.11 3.95
CA ALA A 172 7.01 4.02 2.83
C ALA A 172 6.66 5.38 2.24
N LYS A 173 6.70 5.47 0.91
CA LYS A 173 6.09 6.58 0.18
C LYS A 173 4.70 6.18 -0.30
N LEU A 174 3.66 6.65 0.40
CA LEU A 174 2.25 6.33 0.09
C LEU A 174 1.67 7.23 -1.04
N SER A 175 2.51 7.67 -1.99
CA SER A 175 2.08 8.54 -3.09
C SER A 175 1.59 7.73 -4.29
N LYS A 176 0.27 7.72 -4.49
CA LYS A 176 -0.36 7.06 -5.65
C LYS A 176 0.14 7.60 -6.99
N THR A 177 0.39 8.91 -7.07
CA THR A 177 0.83 9.57 -8.31
C THR A 177 2.25 9.17 -8.66
N GLU A 178 3.16 9.13 -7.68
CA GLU A 178 4.54 8.71 -7.89
C GLU A 178 4.61 7.23 -8.26
N ALA A 179 3.91 6.37 -7.52
CA ALA A 179 3.83 4.94 -7.81
C ALA A 179 3.29 4.68 -9.22
N ARG A 180 2.23 5.37 -9.65
CA ARG A 180 1.72 5.24 -11.03
C ARG A 180 2.78 5.63 -12.07
N LYS A 181 3.46 6.77 -11.88
CA LYS A 181 4.51 7.21 -12.82
C LYS A 181 5.66 6.20 -12.90
N ALA A 182 6.07 5.64 -11.77
CA ALA A 182 7.12 4.62 -11.72
C ALA A 182 6.70 3.33 -12.44
N ILE A 183 5.43 2.91 -12.29
CA ILE A 183 4.87 1.76 -13.03
C ILE A 183 4.81 2.05 -14.53
N GLU A 184 4.31 3.22 -14.94
CA GLU A 184 4.21 3.60 -16.36
C GLU A 184 5.58 3.69 -17.05
N LYS A 185 6.63 4.04 -16.30
CA LYS A 185 8.02 4.04 -16.77
C LYS A 185 8.69 2.66 -16.74
N GLY A 186 8.04 1.64 -16.17
CA GLY A 186 8.62 0.31 -15.96
C GLY A 186 9.67 0.23 -14.84
N GLU A 187 9.82 1.29 -14.03
CA GLU A 187 10.69 1.28 -12.84
C GLU A 187 10.13 0.33 -11.78
N TYR A 188 8.80 0.29 -11.64
CA TYR A 188 8.04 -0.63 -10.78
C TYR A 188 7.34 -1.67 -11.63
N SER A 189 7.37 -2.93 -11.19
CA SER A 189 6.78 -4.07 -11.91
C SER A 189 5.25 -4.03 -12.00
N GLY A 190 4.60 -3.30 -11.10
CA GLY A 190 3.15 -3.19 -11.03
C GLY A 190 2.68 -2.60 -9.71
N TRP A 191 1.38 -2.64 -9.44
CA TRP A 191 0.82 -2.20 -8.15
C TRP A 191 1.16 -3.13 -6.99
N ASP A 192 1.53 -4.37 -7.28
CA ASP A 192 1.97 -5.37 -6.32
C ASP A 192 3.50 -5.37 -6.11
N ASP A 193 4.22 -4.42 -6.72
CA ASP A 193 5.64 -4.18 -6.48
C ASP A 193 5.88 -3.81 -5.01
N PRO A 194 6.91 -4.37 -4.34
CA PRO A 194 7.17 -4.18 -2.90
C PRO A 194 7.30 -2.70 -2.48
N ARG A 195 7.74 -1.83 -3.40
CA ARG A 195 7.98 -0.41 -3.14
C ARG A 195 6.71 0.44 -3.11
N THR A 196 5.60 -0.07 -3.66
CA THR A 196 4.34 0.70 -3.73
C THR A 196 3.61 0.78 -2.40
N TRP A 197 3.88 -0.15 -1.47
CA TRP A 197 3.17 -0.27 -0.19
C TRP A 197 1.63 -0.35 -0.33
N SER A 198 1.15 -0.71 -1.51
CA SER A 198 -0.26 -0.99 -1.74
C SER A 198 -0.70 -2.24 -0.95
N LEU A 199 -2.00 -2.46 -0.79
CA LEU A 199 -2.49 -3.70 -0.21
C LEU A 199 -2.09 -4.93 -1.05
N GLN A 200 -1.98 -4.78 -2.37
CA GLN A 200 -1.50 -5.84 -3.25
C GLN A 200 -0.03 -6.18 -2.99
N SER A 201 0.80 -5.16 -2.78
CA SER A 201 2.22 -5.26 -2.45
C SER A 201 2.44 -5.94 -1.11
N LEU A 202 1.76 -5.45 -0.06
CA LEU A 202 1.82 -6.04 1.28
C LEU A 202 1.37 -7.51 1.28
N ARG A 203 0.28 -7.82 0.58
CA ARG A 203 -0.19 -9.20 0.42
C ARG A 203 0.84 -10.08 -0.31
N ARG A 204 1.42 -9.60 -1.41
CA ARG A 204 2.43 -10.35 -2.18
C ARG A 204 3.69 -10.63 -1.37
N ARG A 205 4.03 -9.71 -0.45
CA ARG A 205 5.10 -9.86 0.54
C ARG A 205 4.78 -10.83 1.68
N GLY A 206 3.55 -11.32 1.81
CA GLY A 206 3.14 -12.20 2.92
C GLY A 206 2.67 -11.48 4.18
N ILE A 207 2.43 -10.16 4.11
CA ILE A 207 1.81 -9.41 5.20
C ILE A 207 0.32 -9.77 5.28
N GLN A 208 -0.09 -10.28 6.43
CA GLN A 208 -1.43 -10.73 6.71
C GLN A 208 -2.39 -9.55 6.83
N ALA A 209 -3.59 -9.70 6.26
CA ALA A 209 -4.64 -8.68 6.38
C ALA A 209 -5.03 -8.40 7.85
N GLU A 210 -4.94 -9.42 8.70
CA GLU A 210 -5.19 -9.29 10.14
C GLU A 210 -4.11 -8.48 10.85
N ALA A 211 -2.84 -8.57 10.42
CA ALA A 211 -1.76 -7.72 10.95
C ALA A 211 -2.04 -6.24 10.64
N ILE A 212 -2.44 -5.93 9.39
CA ILE A 212 -2.79 -4.58 8.97
C ILE A 212 -3.99 -4.07 9.79
N ARG A 213 -5.01 -4.91 10.00
CA ARG A 213 -6.18 -4.55 10.82
C ARG A 213 -5.78 -4.22 12.26
N LYS A 214 -5.02 -5.11 12.92
CA LYS A 214 -4.54 -4.90 14.29
C LYS A 214 -3.68 -3.65 14.40
N PHE A 215 -2.77 -3.46 13.45
CA PHE A 215 -1.96 -2.25 13.35
C PHE A 215 -2.83 -0.99 13.33
N ILE A 216 -3.79 -0.88 12.40
CA ILE A 216 -4.67 0.30 12.30
C ILE A 216 -5.56 0.48 13.55
N LEU A 217 -6.10 -0.60 14.11
CA LEU A 217 -6.95 -0.52 15.31
C LEU A 217 -6.18 -0.07 16.55
N ASN A 218 -4.91 -0.50 16.70
CA ASN A 218 -4.07 -0.10 17.83
C ASN A 218 -3.67 1.38 17.79
N LEU A 219 -3.61 1.99 16.60
CA LEU A 219 -3.37 3.44 16.48
C LEU A 219 -4.57 4.26 16.96
N GLY A 220 -5.78 3.70 16.83
CA GLY A 220 -7.01 4.40 17.12
C GLY A 220 -7.27 5.57 16.16
N LEU A 221 -8.26 6.38 16.51
CA LEU A 221 -8.58 7.62 15.79
C LEU A 221 -8.12 8.81 16.63
N SER A 222 -7.26 9.62 16.04
CA SER A 222 -6.78 10.89 16.59
C SER A 222 -6.77 11.95 15.50
N LEU A 223 -6.88 13.22 15.85
CA LEU A 223 -6.73 14.35 14.91
C LEU A 223 -5.25 14.65 14.58
N SER A 224 -4.33 14.14 15.39
CA SER A 224 -2.90 14.32 15.17
C SER A 224 -2.42 13.46 14.01
N ASP A 225 -1.55 14.03 13.16
CA ASP A 225 -0.86 13.23 12.15
C ASP A 225 0.14 12.32 12.85
N VAL A 226 0.26 11.10 12.36
CA VAL A 226 1.14 10.09 12.93
C VAL A 226 2.08 9.56 11.87
N THR A 227 3.36 9.49 12.21
CA THR A 227 4.39 8.87 11.38
C THR A 227 5.03 7.75 12.17
N ILE A 228 4.93 6.53 11.66
CA ILE A 228 5.20 5.32 12.43
C ILE A 228 6.21 4.42 11.70
N PRO A 229 7.16 3.80 12.40
CA PRO A 229 8.04 2.80 11.80
C PRO A 229 7.25 1.60 11.29
N ALA A 230 7.66 1.07 10.13
CA ALA A 230 7.13 -0.16 9.55
C ALA A 230 7.21 -1.36 10.50
N GLU A 231 8.20 -1.36 11.41
CA GLU A 231 8.44 -2.44 12.36
C GLU A 231 7.26 -2.71 13.29
N ILE A 232 6.39 -1.74 13.54
CA ILE A 232 5.16 -1.99 14.34
C ILE A 232 4.20 -2.91 13.57
N LEU A 233 4.02 -2.68 12.26
CA LEU A 233 3.24 -3.57 11.41
C LEU A 233 3.90 -4.94 11.30
N TYR A 234 5.22 -4.98 11.15
CA TYR A 234 5.96 -6.23 11.03
C TYR A 234 5.93 -7.06 12.32
N ALA A 235 5.95 -6.42 13.49
CA ALA A 235 5.78 -7.11 14.77
C ALA A 235 4.39 -7.78 14.87
N GLU A 236 3.32 -7.08 14.47
CA GLU A 236 1.98 -7.67 14.40
C GLU A 236 1.89 -8.82 13.39
N ASN A 237 2.58 -8.69 12.26
CA ASN A 237 2.63 -9.75 11.26
C ASN A 237 3.41 -10.97 11.74
N ARG A 238 4.57 -10.77 12.37
CA ARG A 238 5.42 -11.83 12.94
C ARG A 238 4.64 -12.70 13.92
N LYS A 239 3.85 -12.11 14.81
CA LYS A 239 2.99 -12.84 15.76
C LYS A 239 2.01 -13.79 15.08
N LEU A 240 1.58 -13.47 13.85
CA LEU A 240 0.64 -14.30 13.09
C LEU A 240 1.32 -15.36 12.25
N ILE A 241 2.48 -15.04 11.64
CA ILE A 241 3.13 -15.93 10.68
C ILE A 241 4.19 -16.83 11.30
N ASP A 242 4.84 -16.43 12.40
CA ASP A 242 5.88 -17.24 13.06
C ASP A 242 5.35 -18.62 13.46
N PRO A 243 4.17 -18.75 14.11
CA PRO A 243 3.64 -20.06 14.44
C PRO A 243 3.24 -20.90 13.22
N LEU A 244 3.16 -20.32 12.03
CA LEU A 244 2.76 -21.01 10.81
C LEU A 244 3.98 -21.36 9.94
N ALA A 245 5.04 -20.55 9.99
CA ALA A 245 6.15 -20.60 9.07
C ALA A 245 7.15 -21.70 9.42
N ASN A 246 7.38 -22.62 8.48
CA ASN A 246 8.48 -23.56 8.58
C ASN A 246 9.81 -22.83 8.31
N ARG A 247 10.87 -23.33 8.94
CA ARG A 247 12.20 -22.72 8.94
C ARG A 247 13.10 -23.43 7.97
N TYR A 248 13.82 -22.65 7.15
CA TYR A 248 14.74 -23.18 6.16
C TYR A 248 16.07 -22.44 6.19
N PHE A 249 17.15 -23.13 5.84
CA PHE A 249 18.45 -22.50 5.64
C PHE A 249 18.60 -21.98 4.22
N ALA A 250 19.07 -20.74 4.12
CA ALA A 250 19.48 -20.10 2.89
C ALA A 250 20.72 -19.23 3.14
N VAL A 251 21.46 -19.00 2.07
CA VAL A 251 22.65 -18.14 2.03
C VAL A 251 22.56 -17.29 0.76
N LEU A 252 22.52 -15.97 0.91
CA LEU A 252 22.36 -15.00 -0.18
C LEU A 252 23.71 -14.60 -0.78
N GLU A 253 24.75 -14.47 0.05
CA GLU A 253 26.11 -14.19 -0.43
C GLU A 253 27.04 -15.38 -0.12
N PRO A 254 26.95 -16.46 -0.91
CA PRO A 254 27.57 -17.73 -0.55
C PRO A 254 29.10 -17.71 -0.62
N VAL A 255 29.72 -17.98 0.52
CA VAL A 255 31.16 -18.26 0.63
C VAL A 255 31.36 -19.75 0.86
N LYS A 256 31.98 -20.41 -0.12
CA LYS A 256 32.30 -21.83 -0.01
C LYS A 256 33.41 -22.08 1.01
N ILE A 257 33.20 -23.07 1.86
CA ILE A 257 34.15 -23.65 2.82
C ILE A 257 34.15 -25.19 2.70
N SER A 258 35.22 -25.81 3.17
CA SER A 258 35.30 -27.24 3.50
C SER A 258 35.53 -27.43 5.00
N VAL A 259 35.19 -28.60 5.54
CA VAL A 259 35.44 -28.97 6.94
C VAL A 259 36.35 -30.20 6.98
N ARG A 260 37.46 -30.11 7.71
CA ARG A 260 38.39 -31.21 7.97
C ARG A 260 38.22 -31.76 9.38
N ASN A 261 38.67 -33.00 9.58
CA ASN A 261 38.68 -33.71 10.86
C ASN A 261 37.30 -33.85 11.53
N ALA A 262 36.20 -33.67 10.78
CA ALA A 262 34.84 -33.92 11.25
C ALA A 262 34.50 -35.42 11.14
N PRO A 263 33.59 -35.94 12.00
CA PRO A 263 33.01 -37.27 11.82
C PRO A 263 32.26 -37.37 10.49
N GLU A 264 32.06 -38.60 9.99
CA GLU A 264 31.25 -38.84 8.78
C GLU A 264 29.78 -38.50 9.07
N VAL A 265 29.30 -37.38 8.53
CA VAL A 265 27.91 -36.93 8.64
C VAL A 265 27.30 -36.86 7.25
N LYS A 266 26.24 -37.65 7.01
CA LYS A 266 25.52 -37.67 5.74
C LYS A 266 24.37 -36.66 5.70
N GLU A 267 23.71 -36.46 6.84
CA GLU A 267 22.54 -35.59 6.98
C GLU A 267 22.58 -34.91 8.35
N ALA A 268 22.19 -33.64 8.38
CA ALA A 268 21.89 -32.90 9.60
C ALA A 268 20.36 -32.87 9.80
N GLU A 269 19.91 -33.11 11.03
CA GLU A 269 18.50 -33.05 11.37
C GLU A 269 18.17 -31.71 12.02
N ALA A 270 17.27 -30.94 11.41
CA ALA A 270 16.86 -29.64 11.92
C ALA A 270 15.34 -29.58 12.07
N PRO A 271 14.80 -29.07 13.19
CA PRO A 271 13.36 -28.98 13.38
C PRO A 271 12.74 -27.97 12.40
N LEU A 272 11.62 -28.33 11.75
CA LEU A 272 10.90 -27.39 10.88
C LEU A 272 10.43 -26.15 11.64
N HIS A 273 10.10 -26.31 12.93
CA HIS A 273 9.89 -25.21 13.86
C HIS A 273 10.28 -25.67 15.28
N PRO A 274 11.09 -24.91 16.05
CA PRO A 274 11.56 -25.35 17.36
C PRO A 274 10.45 -25.47 18.41
N ASP A 275 9.43 -24.61 18.33
CA ASP A 275 8.32 -24.64 19.29
C ASP A 275 7.21 -25.65 18.91
N PHE A 276 7.24 -26.22 17.70
CA PHE A 276 6.21 -27.15 17.19
C PHE A 276 6.86 -28.45 16.72
N ARG A 277 7.30 -29.27 17.68
CA ARG A 277 8.01 -30.54 17.42
C ARG A 277 7.19 -31.54 16.61
N GLU A 278 5.86 -31.47 16.71
CA GLU A 278 4.93 -32.32 15.96
C GLU A 278 4.99 -32.12 14.45
N ARG A 279 5.57 -31.01 13.97
CA ARG A 279 5.86 -30.78 12.55
C ARG A 279 7.00 -31.64 12.03
N GLY A 280 7.78 -32.23 12.93
CA GLY A 280 8.94 -33.03 12.60
C GLY A 280 10.15 -32.19 12.22
N CYS A 281 11.14 -32.90 11.67
CA CYS A 281 12.42 -32.35 11.28
C CYS A 281 12.61 -32.48 9.77
N ARG A 282 13.33 -31.52 9.22
CA ARG A 282 13.93 -31.61 7.88
C ARG A 282 15.27 -32.32 7.96
N LYS A 283 15.58 -33.09 6.93
CA LYS A 283 16.87 -33.77 6.79
C LYS A 283 17.69 -33.04 5.72
N ILE A 284 18.80 -32.46 6.13
CA ILE A 284 19.63 -31.61 5.30
C ILE A 284 20.88 -32.41 4.90
N PRO A 285 21.05 -32.81 3.62
CA PRO A 285 22.25 -33.49 3.19
C PRO A 285 23.52 -32.68 3.48
N VAL A 286 24.57 -33.35 3.94
CA VAL A 286 25.85 -32.73 4.30
C VAL A 286 26.95 -33.26 3.39
N ASN A 287 27.61 -32.34 2.70
CA ASN A 287 28.87 -32.54 2.01
C ASN A 287 29.93 -31.64 2.64
N LEU A 288 30.78 -32.23 3.48
CA LEU A 288 31.82 -31.51 4.23
C LEU A 288 32.82 -30.77 3.33
N GLY A 289 33.01 -31.16 2.08
CA GLY A 289 33.87 -30.45 1.12
C GLY A 289 33.20 -29.28 0.40
N LYS A 290 31.88 -29.12 0.59
CA LYS A 290 31.04 -28.17 -0.12
C LYS A 290 29.95 -27.64 0.81
N ILE A 291 30.35 -26.78 1.74
CA ILE A 291 29.44 -26.01 2.58
C ILE A 291 29.55 -24.55 2.18
N TRP A 292 28.45 -23.83 2.26
CA TRP A 292 28.39 -22.39 2.04
C TRP A 292 27.80 -21.72 3.27
N VAL A 293 28.40 -20.60 3.63
CA VAL A 293 27.98 -19.70 4.70
C VAL A 293 27.84 -18.29 4.15
N GLU A 294 27.16 -17.41 4.86
CA GLU A 294 27.07 -16.00 4.46
C GLU A 294 28.44 -15.32 4.48
N ARG A 295 28.70 -14.50 3.46
CA ARG A 295 29.93 -13.71 3.35
C ARG A 295 30.19 -12.85 4.57
N ASP A 296 29.16 -12.14 5.01
CA ASP A 296 29.21 -11.25 6.16
C ASP A 296 29.62 -11.99 7.45
N ASP A 297 29.08 -13.19 7.68
CA ASP A 297 29.45 -14.02 8.83
C ASP A 297 30.88 -14.56 8.66
N PHE A 298 31.25 -15.02 7.46
CA PHE A 298 32.58 -15.52 7.17
C PHE A 298 33.65 -14.46 7.46
N GLU A 299 33.48 -13.24 6.97
CA GLU A 299 34.47 -12.17 7.13
C GLU A 299 34.59 -11.72 8.60
N LYS A 300 33.47 -11.66 9.34
CA LYS A 300 33.46 -11.22 10.75
C LYS A 300 33.96 -12.30 11.73
N LEU A 301 33.78 -13.57 11.39
CA LEU A 301 34.02 -14.70 12.29
C LEU A 301 35.19 -15.59 11.88
N LYS A 302 35.88 -15.28 10.77
CA LYS A 302 37.06 -16.03 10.33
C LYS A 302 38.08 -16.19 11.46
N GLY A 303 38.58 -17.42 11.63
CA GLY A 303 39.54 -17.80 12.66
C GLY A 303 38.94 -18.06 14.05
N LYS A 304 37.65 -17.80 14.25
CA LYS A 304 36.93 -18.05 15.50
C LYS A 304 36.16 -19.37 15.43
N GLU A 305 35.79 -19.88 16.60
CA GLU A 305 34.88 -21.01 16.71
C GLU A 305 33.44 -20.55 16.47
N VAL A 306 32.72 -21.27 15.61
CA VAL A 306 31.34 -20.98 15.22
C VAL A 306 30.52 -22.27 15.17
N GLY A 307 29.29 -22.20 15.64
CA GLY A 307 28.31 -23.27 15.50
C GLY A 307 27.62 -23.22 14.15
N LEU A 308 27.82 -24.24 13.32
CA LEU A 308 26.97 -24.49 12.16
C LEU A 308 25.64 -25.06 12.67
N ILE A 309 24.56 -24.27 12.62
CA ILE A 309 23.29 -24.59 13.29
C ILE A 309 22.83 -26.01 12.92
N ASN A 310 22.48 -26.83 13.94
CA ASN A 310 22.06 -28.23 13.80
C ASN A 310 23.10 -29.19 13.18
N LEU A 311 24.38 -28.81 13.10
CA LEU A 311 25.46 -29.67 12.61
C LEU A 311 26.54 -29.89 13.67
N PHE A 312 27.49 -28.96 13.83
CA PHE A 312 28.58 -29.01 14.82
C PHE A 312 29.31 -27.66 14.91
N THR A 313 30.31 -27.57 15.79
CA THR A 313 31.20 -26.41 15.93
C THR A 313 32.48 -26.57 15.12
N VAL A 314 32.87 -25.51 14.42
CA VAL A 314 34.13 -25.44 13.65
C VAL A 314 34.91 -24.19 13.98
N LYS A 315 36.23 -24.24 13.80
CA LYS A 315 37.04 -23.05 13.63
C LYS A 315 36.93 -22.58 12.19
N LEU A 316 36.29 -21.43 11.97
CA LEU A 316 35.87 -20.98 10.65
C LEU A 316 37.05 -20.52 9.78
N ASP A 317 37.27 -21.19 8.65
CA ASP A 317 38.13 -20.73 7.56
C ASP A 317 37.60 -21.30 6.23
N LYS A 318 38.27 -21.02 5.11
CA LYS A 318 38.02 -21.69 3.82
C LYS A 318 38.12 -23.19 3.94
N GLU A 319 39.03 -23.62 4.80
CA GLU A 319 39.20 -24.98 5.23
C GLU A 319 39.05 -25.01 6.74
N ALA A 320 37.80 -25.06 7.16
CA ALA A 320 37.42 -25.05 8.56
C ALA A 320 37.86 -26.35 9.24
N GLU A 321 38.21 -26.23 10.52
CA GLU A 321 38.62 -27.36 11.34
C GLU A 321 37.49 -27.70 12.30
N PHE A 322 37.09 -28.98 12.34
CA PHE A 322 36.14 -29.47 13.33
C PHE A 322 36.66 -29.27 14.75
N VAL A 323 35.79 -28.80 15.65
CA VAL A 323 36.13 -28.56 17.06
C VAL A 323 35.34 -29.51 17.98
N SER A 324 34.01 -29.54 17.85
CA SER A 324 33.15 -30.36 18.69
C SER A 324 31.79 -30.61 18.04
N GLU A 325 31.15 -31.74 18.35
CA GLU A 325 29.76 -32.01 17.90
C GLU A 325 28.76 -31.07 18.57
N GLU A 326 29.02 -30.69 19.82
CA GLU A 326 28.17 -29.75 20.55
C GLU A 326 28.41 -28.31 20.09
N ILE A 327 27.32 -27.56 19.95
CA ILE A 327 27.32 -26.11 19.71
C ILE A 327 27.15 -25.42 21.05
N ARG A 328 28.20 -24.76 21.55
CA ARG A 328 28.13 -24.08 22.84
C ARG A 328 27.17 -22.89 22.75
N PHE A 329 26.55 -22.57 23.87
CA PHE A 329 25.62 -21.45 23.95
C PHE A 329 26.32 -20.11 23.61
N GLU A 330 27.56 -19.95 24.04
CA GLU A 330 28.37 -18.74 23.89
C GLU A 330 28.90 -18.54 22.46
N ASP A 331 29.03 -19.62 21.68
CA ASP A 331 29.58 -19.55 20.33
C ASP A 331 28.60 -18.85 19.37
N PRO A 332 29.11 -17.99 18.47
CA PRO A 332 28.33 -17.47 17.34
C PRO A 332 27.74 -18.62 16.52
N LYS A 333 26.46 -18.53 16.19
CA LYS A 333 25.73 -19.55 15.42
C LYS A 333 25.34 -19.01 14.07
N ILE A 334 25.67 -19.76 13.02
CA ILE A 334 25.43 -19.35 11.63
C ILE A 334 24.66 -20.42 10.87
N GLN A 335 23.73 -19.98 10.01
CA GLN A 335 23.10 -20.86 9.04
C GLN A 335 24.10 -21.23 7.94
N TRP A 336 23.87 -22.38 7.34
CA TRP A 336 24.72 -22.94 6.31
C TRP A 336 23.86 -23.71 5.31
N VAL A 337 24.40 -23.88 4.11
CA VAL A 337 23.81 -24.72 3.06
C VAL A 337 24.92 -25.63 2.53
N SER A 338 24.62 -26.87 2.17
CA SER A 338 25.60 -27.79 1.59
C SER A 338 25.16 -28.28 0.21
N GLU A 339 25.96 -29.12 -0.44
CA GLU A 339 25.59 -29.75 -1.72
C GLU A 339 24.90 -31.10 -1.43
N PRO A 340 23.76 -31.42 -2.07
CA PRO A 340 23.02 -30.61 -3.05
C PRO A 340 22.32 -29.38 -2.44
N ASN A 341 22.15 -28.33 -3.25
CA ASN A 341 21.39 -27.13 -2.90
C ASN A 341 20.50 -26.65 -4.06
N VAL A 342 19.69 -25.63 -3.78
CA VAL A 342 18.72 -25.06 -4.71
C VAL A 342 19.00 -23.58 -4.85
N LYS A 343 19.06 -23.08 -6.09
CA LYS A 343 19.12 -21.63 -6.32
C LYS A 343 17.77 -21.01 -6.00
N ILE A 344 17.79 -19.91 -5.26
CA ILE A 344 16.62 -19.12 -4.91
C ILE A 344 16.83 -17.67 -5.32
N LYS A 345 15.72 -16.95 -5.48
CA LYS A 345 15.70 -15.49 -5.64
C LYS A 345 14.80 -14.88 -4.59
N ILE A 346 15.19 -13.76 -4.02
CA ILE A 346 14.40 -13.03 -3.02
C ILE A 346 14.23 -11.60 -3.49
N VAL A 347 12.97 -11.17 -3.61
CA VAL A 347 12.62 -9.78 -3.87
C VAL A 347 12.53 -9.04 -2.54
N MET A 348 13.42 -8.08 -2.35
CA MET A 348 13.54 -7.27 -1.14
C MET A 348 12.54 -6.10 -1.14
N PRO A 349 12.25 -5.47 0.02
CA PRO A 349 11.28 -4.37 0.11
C PRO A 349 11.61 -3.15 -0.76
N ASP A 350 12.89 -2.94 -1.06
CA ASP A 350 13.40 -1.89 -1.95
C ASP A 350 13.33 -2.27 -3.44
N GLY A 351 12.76 -3.44 -3.77
CA GLY A 351 12.63 -3.95 -5.13
C GLY A 351 13.89 -4.61 -5.69
N ARG A 352 15.01 -4.64 -4.95
CA ARG A 352 16.19 -5.41 -5.37
C ARG A 352 15.86 -6.90 -5.34
N MET A 353 16.38 -7.61 -6.34
CA MET A 353 16.31 -9.07 -6.39
C MET A 353 17.68 -9.61 -6.00
N GLU A 354 17.74 -10.34 -4.90
CA GLU A 354 18.94 -11.01 -4.41
C GLU A 354 18.86 -12.49 -4.83
N GLU A 355 19.97 -13.03 -5.32
CA GLU A 355 20.08 -14.45 -5.68
C GLU A 355 20.87 -15.16 -4.60
N GLY A 356 20.48 -16.38 -4.26
CA GLY A 356 21.14 -17.17 -3.23
C GLY A 356 20.98 -18.66 -3.45
N ILE A 357 21.43 -19.43 -2.46
CA ILE A 357 21.24 -20.87 -2.40
C ILE A 357 20.52 -21.24 -1.11
N ALA A 358 19.70 -22.29 -1.17
CA ALA A 358 18.97 -22.81 -0.03
C ALA A 358 19.07 -24.34 0.02
N GLU A 359 18.70 -24.90 1.17
CA GLU A 359 18.66 -26.35 1.35
C GLU A 359 17.65 -27.05 0.40
N PRO A 360 17.86 -28.34 0.07
CA PRO A 360 17.06 -29.07 -0.92
C PRO A 360 15.55 -29.06 -0.69
N GLU A 361 15.11 -29.11 0.57
CA GLU A 361 13.69 -29.24 0.91
C GLU A 361 12.85 -28.04 0.48
N VAL A 362 13.47 -26.89 0.22
CA VAL A 362 12.77 -25.70 -0.31
C VAL A 362 12.08 -26.00 -1.64
N LYS A 363 12.53 -27.01 -2.42
CA LYS A 363 11.84 -27.50 -3.64
C LYS A 363 10.43 -28.02 -3.40
N ASN A 364 10.10 -28.44 -2.19
CA ASN A 364 8.79 -28.99 -1.84
C ASN A 364 7.79 -27.89 -1.42
N LEU A 365 8.25 -26.64 -1.31
CA LEU A 365 7.38 -25.51 -1.02
C LEU A 365 6.38 -25.28 -2.15
N LYS A 366 5.25 -24.70 -1.77
CA LYS A 366 4.16 -24.31 -2.68
C LYS A 366 4.05 -22.80 -2.74
N GLU A 367 3.46 -22.31 -3.83
CA GLU A 367 3.08 -20.91 -3.91
C GLU A 367 2.18 -20.54 -2.73
N ASP A 368 2.35 -19.32 -2.22
CA ASP A 368 1.71 -18.80 -1.00
C ASP A 368 2.20 -19.36 0.34
N ASP A 369 3.10 -20.35 0.36
CA ASP A 369 3.72 -20.78 1.62
C ASP A 369 4.45 -19.60 2.29
N LEU A 370 4.24 -19.47 3.60
CA LEU A 370 4.96 -18.53 4.45
C LEU A 370 6.09 -19.30 5.13
N ILE A 371 7.31 -18.81 4.96
CA ILE A 371 8.50 -19.45 5.52
C ILE A 371 9.34 -18.45 6.29
N GLN A 372 10.21 -18.97 7.15
CA GLN A 372 11.29 -18.21 7.76
C GLN A 372 12.62 -18.73 7.23
N LEU A 373 13.38 -17.86 6.59
CA LEU A 373 14.78 -18.11 6.31
C LEU A 373 15.58 -17.77 7.56
N VAL A 374 16.18 -18.78 8.18
CA VAL A 374 16.84 -18.64 9.49
C VAL A 374 17.92 -17.57 9.43
N ARG A 375 17.87 -16.62 10.39
CA ARG A 375 18.73 -15.42 10.48
C ARG A 375 18.63 -14.42 9.32
N ILE A 376 17.75 -14.63 8.35
CA ILE A 376 17.45 -13.70 7.25
C ILE A 376 16.13 -12.98 7.51
N GLY A 377 15.04 -13.73 7.73
CA GLY A 377 13.71 -13.18 8.00
C GLY A 377 12.58 -14.02 7.39
N PHE A 378 11.38 -13.48 7.43
CA PHE A 378 10.18 -14.10 6.87
C PHE A 378 9.99 -13.75 5.40
N ALA A 379 9.51 -14.71 4.62
CA ALA A 379 9.21 -14.52 3.21
C ALA A 379 7.98 -15.35 2.79
N ARG A 380 7.30 -14.88 1.74
CA ARG A 380 6.27 -15.64 1.03
C ARG A 380 6.86 -16.24 -0.24
N VAL A 381 6.54 -17.50 -0.51
CA VAL A 381 6.86 -18.15 -1.78
C VAL A 381 5.94 -17.58 -2.87
N ASP A 382 6.50 -16.84 -3.82
CA ASP A 382 5.73 -16.20 -4.88
C ASP A 382 5.62 -17.07 -6.13
N ARG A 383 6.67 -17.82 -6.45
CA ARG A 383 6.70 -18.72 -7.60
C ARG A 383 7.66 -19.88 -7.34
N VAL A 384 7.26 -21.08 -7.78
CA VAL A 384 8.11 -22.29 -7.72
C VAL A 384 8.45 -22.86 -9.10
N LYS A 385 7.67 -22.50 -10.12
CA LYS A 385 7.90 -22.91 -11.51
C LYS A 385 9.11 -22.16 -12.09
N ASP A 386 10.07 -22.91 -12.64
CA ASP A 386 11.31 -22.40 -13.24
C ASP A 386 12.29 -21.72 -12.26
N GLY A 387 12.20 -22.08 -10.98
CA GLY A 387 13.04 -21.57 -9.89
C GLY A 387 12.23 -20.93 -8.78
N ILE A 388 12.77 -20.97 -7.56
CA ILE A 388 12.07 -20.51 -6.36
C ILE A 388 12.28 -19.00 -6.23
N VAL A 389 11.19 -18.26 -6.29
CA VAL A 389 11.16 -16.81 -6.06
C VAL A 389 10.38 -16.54 -4.78
N LEU A 390 11.01 -15.84 -3.86
CA LEU A 390 10.47 -15.43 -2.58
C LEU A 390 10.26 -13.91 -2.58
N TYR A 391 9.25 -13.45 -1.87
CA TYR A 391 9.08 -12.03 -1.54
C TYR A 391 9.32 -11.83 -0.05
N PHE A 392 10.26 -10.96 0.28
CA PHE A 392 10.62 -10.69 1.67
C PHE A 392 9.51 -9.92 2.38
N ALA A 393 9.07 -10.45 3.52
CA ALA A 393 8.09 -9.81 4.38
C ALA A 393 8.79 -8.78 5.29
N HIS A 394 9.54 -9.29 6.26
CA HIS A 394 10.26 -8.54 7.28
C HIS A 394 11.21 -9.50 8.01
N LYS A 395 12.12 -8.95 8.83
CA LYS A 395 13.00 -9.77 9.67
C LYS A 395 12.24 -10.55 10.73
#